data_AF-A0A2T5BKN4-F1
#
_entry.id   AF-A0A2T5BKN4-F1
#
_cell.length_a   1.000
_cell.length_b   1.000
_cell.length_c   1.000
_cell.angle_alpha   90.00
_cell.angle_beta   90.00
_cell.angle_gamma   90.00
#
_symmetry.space_group_name_H-M   'P 1'
#
loop_
_entity.id
_entity.type
_entity.pdbx_description
1 polymer ?
#
loop_
_entity_poly.entity_id
_entity_poly.type
_entity_poly.pdbx_seq_one_letter_code
_entity_poly.pdbx_strand_id
1 'polypeptide(L)'
;MGTPSATPSGHGGWVRGPKTDRPAAPPRTPQPAPRPRPRRQSSAPAAEPGWGEPRRPRSARGRARNEVGWVKAHGGAGVSSLVEVLGGVDVGSRWPDPSRGEPRRVVLVGRTSARGLQSVSQALGALKDGRAPQGIDLLAVVLVADAPGRLPLALLRRIRVLRSVARVQRVPWIPAWRTGGTPKVLPRQLDSLAELTGSGVHSEEAVS
;
A
#
# COMPACT_ATOMS: atom_id res chain seq x y z
N MET A 1 75.21 -5.92 -30.26
CA MET A 1 74.31 -4.79 -29.91
C MET A 1 72.91 -5.39 -29.80
N GLY A 2 72.47 -5.76 -28.60
CA GLY A 2 71.61 -4.92 -27.77
C GLY A 2 70.31 -5.70 -27.50
N THR A 3 70.22 -6.32 -26.33
CA THR A 3 69.12 -7.09 -25.73
C THR A 3 67.96 -6.15 -25.26
N PRO A 4 66.97 -6.59 -24.45
CA PRO A 4 65.88 -7.56 -24.68
C PRO A 4 64.47 -7.05 -24.24
N SER A 5 63.46 -7.91 -24.45
CA SER A 5 62.24 -8.19 -23.65
C SER A 5 61.78 -7.26 -22.51
N ALA A 6 60.48 -6.93 -22.47
CA ALA A 6 59.72 -6.73 -21.23
C ALA A 6 58.19 -6.76 -21.44
N THR A 7 57.54 -7.83 -20.98
CA THR A 7 56.17 -7.79 -20.46
C THR A 7 56.17 -7.17 -19.06
N PRO A 8 55.07 -6.50 -18.65
CA PRO A 8 54.71 -6.50 -17.24
C PRO A 8 53.28 -6.99 -17.00
N SER A 9 53.20 -8.00 -16.12
CA SER A 9 52.03 -8.29 -15.29
C SER A 9 51.71 -7.08 -14.41
N GLY A 10 50.46 -6.65 -14.41
CA GLY A 10 49.90 -5.73 -13.42
C GLY A 10 48.80 -6.43 -12.61
N HIS A 11 49.18 -7.15 -11.55
CA HIS A 11 48.24 -7.55 -10.51
C HIS A 11 47.88 -6.31 -9.69
N GLY A 12 46.67 -5.79 -9.88
CA GLY A 12 46.10 -4.72 -9.04
C GLY A 12 45.81 -5.22 -7.63
N GLY A 13 46.84 -5.27 -6.78
CA GLY A 13 46.70 -5.50 -5.34
C GLY A 13 46.06 -4.28 -4.68
N TRP A 14 44.86 -4.48 -4.13
CA TRP A 14 44.20 -3.50 -3.27
C TRP A 14 45.01 -3.35 -1.97
N VAL A 15 45.80 -2.29 -1.87
CA VAL A 15 46.50 -1.92 -0.64
C VAL A 15 45.47 -1.37 0.36
N ARG A 16 45.33 -2.09 1.48
CA ARG A 16 44.52 -1.70 2.63
C ARG A 16 45.24 -0.53 3.32
N GLY A 17 44.68 0.68 3.25
CA GLY A 17 45.21 1.86 3.94
C GLY A 17 45.24 1.71 5.47
N PRO A 18 46.09 2.46 6.18
CA PRO A 18 46.27 2.32 7.62
C PRO A 18 45.00 2.68 8.40
N LYS A 19 44.71 1.88 9.43
CA LYS A 19 43.68 2.13 10.43
C LYS A 19 44.04 3.43 11.16
N THR A 20 43.27 4.49 10.94
CA THR A 20 43.32 5.68 11.79
C THR A 20 42.60 5.36 13.10
N ASP A 21 43.35 5.42 14.20
CA ASP A 21 42.81 5.32 15.55
C ASP A 21 41.82 6.46 15.79
N ARG A 22 40.57 6.08 16.06
CA ARG A 22 39.50 7.01 16.41
C ARG A 22 39.75 7.49 17.85
N PRO A 23 39.95 8.79 18.12
CA PRO A 23 40.07 9.27 19.48
C PRO A 23 38.77 9.02 20.27
N ALA A 24 38.95 8.56 21.52
CA ALA A 24 37.87 8.22 22.43
C ALA A 24 37.03 9.47 22.77
N ALA A 25 35.70 9.30 22.73
CA ALA A 25 34.76 10.35 23.14
C ALA A 25 34.82 10.54 24.67
N PRO A 26 34.70 11.78 25.19
CA PRO A 26 34.68 12.02 26.63
C PRO A 26 33.41 11.43 27.29
N PRO A 27 33.48 11.04 28.57
CA PRO A 27 32.35 10.43 29.28
C PRO A 27 31.20 11.42 29.44
N ARG A 28 29.98 10.97 29.12
CA ARG A 28 28.74 11.71 29.35
C ARG A 28 28.37 11.64 30.83
N THR A 29 28.28 12.79 31.49
CA THR A 29 27.73 12.92 32.84
C THR A 29 26.24 12.54 32.83
N PRO A 30 25.73 11.71 33.77
CA PRO A 30 24.31 11.40 33.83
C PRO A 30 23.49 12.61 34.30
N GLN A 31 22.53 13.05 33.49
CA GLN A 31 21.56 14.08 33.86
C GLN A 31 20.39 13.44 34.64
N PRO A 32 19.99 13.97 35.81
CA PRO A 32 18.89 13.39 36.59
C PRO A 32 17.52 13.62 35.93
N ALA A 33 16.66 12.60 36.00
CA ALA A 33 15.31 12.60 35.42
C ALA A 33 14.36 13.58 36.14
N PRO A 34 13.45 14.25 35.43
CA PRO A 34 12.44 15.11 36.05
C PRO A 34 11.37 14.30 36.79
N ARG A 35 11.01 14.77 38.00
CA ARG A 35 9.99 14.16 38.87
C ARG A 35 8.57 14.33 38.31
N PRO A 36 7.65 13.36 38.47
CA PRO A 36 6.26 13.48 38.04
C PRO A 36 5.47 14.42 38.96
N ARG A 37 4.65 15.31 38.37
CA ARG A 37 3.71 16.18 39.09
C ARG A 37 2.40 15.42 39.38
N PRO A 38 1.75 15.62 40.54
CA PRO A 38 0.50 14.95 40.87
C PRO A 38 -0.66 15.45 40.00
N ARG A 39 -1.46 14.50 39.49
CA ARG A 39 -2.62 14.72 38.64
C ARG A 39 -3.79 15.26 39.48
N ARG A 40 -4.21 16.49 39.22
CA ARG A 40 -5.43 17.08 39.81
C ARG A 40 -6.65 16.42 39.17
N GLN A 41 -7.47 15.76 39.99
CA GLN A 41 -8.83 15.34 39.62
C GLN A 41 -9.80 16.45 40.03
N SER A 42 -10.70 16.86 39.14
CA SER A 42 -11.90 17.60 39.53
C SER A 42 -13.03 17.37 38.54
N SER A 43 -14.02 16.61 39.03
CA SER A 43 -15.48 16.71 38.87
C SER A 43 -16.08 17.11 37.51
N ALA A 44 -16.87 16.18 36.96
CA ALA A 44 -17.88 16.42 35.93
C ALA A 44 -19.10 17.17 36.49
N PRO A 45 -19.76 18.04 35.71
CA PRO A 45 -21.11 18.51 36.01
C PRO A 45 -22.19 17.58 35.46
N ALA A 46 -23.36 17.70 36.07
CA ALA A 46 -24.54 16.84 36.03
C ALA A 46 -25.23 16.71 34.65
N ALA A 47 -25.92 15.58 34.48
CA ALA A 47 -26.85 15.22 33.42
C ALA A 47 -28.05 16.19 33.40
N GLU A 48 -28.77 16.49 32.30
CA GLU A 48 -29.55 15.77 31.27
C GLU A 48 -30.03 16.88 30.26
N PRO A 49 -30.73 16.68 29.11
CA PRO A 49 -31.66 15.59 28.80
C PRO A 49 -31.67 15.03 27.36
N GLY A 50 -32.19 13.81 27.25
CA GLY A 50 -32.92 13.37 26.06
C GLY A 50 -32.09 12.57 25.08
N TRP A 51 -31.90 11.28 25.38
CA TRP A 51 -31.51 10.29 24.39
C TRP A 51 -32.64 10.11 23.37
N GLY A 52 -32.74 11.05 22.41
CA GLY A 52 -33.23 10.70 21.10
C GLY A 52 -32.32 9.58 20.61
N GLU A 53 -32.83 8.35 20.55
CA GLU A 53 -32.11 7.23 19.96
C GLU A 53 -31.46 7.74 18.66
N PRO A 54 -30.13 7.63 18.49
CA PRO A 54 -29.56 7.82 17.19
C PRO A 54 -30.21 6.73 16.33
N ARG A 55 -31.18 7.12 15.50
CA ARG A 55 -31.65 6.30 14.37
C ARG A 55 -30.39 6.04 13.57
N ARG A 56 -29.66 4.96 13.89
CA ARG A 56 -28.44 4.59 13.19
C ARG A 56 -28.85 4.55 11.73
N PRO A 57 -28.30 5.41 10.86
CA PRO A 57 -28.77 5.51 9.49
C PRO A 57 -28.67 4.10 8.89
N ARG A 58 -29.82 3.45 8.69
CA ARG A 58 -29.90 2.14 8.01
C ARG A 58 -29.29 2.25 6.60
N SER A 59 -29.16 3.48 6.08
CA SER A 59 -28.49 3.84 4.84
C SER A 59 -26.96 3.81 4.90
N ALA A 60 -26.28 4.23 5.98
CA ALA A 60 -24.81 4.28 6.02
C ALA A 60 -24.18 2.87 6.08
N ARG A 61 -24.76 1.98 6.89
CA ARG A 61 -24.32 0.57 6.97
C ARG A 61 -24.73 -0.24 5.73
N GLY A 62 -25.77 0.17 5.02
CA GLY A 62 -26.14 -0.42 3.73
C GLY A 62 -25.17 0.01 2.62
N ARG A 63 -24.83 1.31 2.57
CA ARG A 63 -23.86 1.87 1.61
C ARG A 63 -22.48 1.26 1.75
N ALA A 64 -21.92 1.25 2.97
CA ALA A 64 -20.59 0.68 3.21
C ALA A 64 -20.45 -0.81 2.82
N ARG A 65 -21.54 -1.59 2.87
CA ARG A 65 -21.53 -3.00 2.42
C ARG A 65 -21.48 -3.15 0.90
N ASN A 66 -22.06 -2.20 0.17
CA ASN A 66 -22.07 -2.18 -1.29
C ASN A 66 -20.87 -1.44 -1.90
N GLU A 67 -20.21 -0.57 -1.12
CA GLU A 67 -18.95 0.07 -1.48
C GLU A 67 -17.82 -0.95 -1.65
N VAL A 68 -16.87 -0.62 -2.53
CA VAL A 68 -15.67 -1.42 -2.72
C VAL A 68 -14.58 -0.97 -1.75
N GLY A 69 -14.04 -1.94 -1.01
CA GLY A 69 -12.90 -1.74 -0.12
C GLY A 69 -11.58 -2.04 -0.82
N TRP A 70 -10.67 -1.07 -0.83
CA TRP A 70 -9.31 -1.22 -1.35
C TRP A 70 -8.36 -1.61 -0.21
N VAL A 71 -7.78 -2.80 -0.30
CA VAL A 71 -6.83 -3.33 0.67
C VAL A 71 -5.42 -3.20 0.11
N LYS A 72 -4.51 -2.54 0.82
CA LYS A 72 -3.09 -2.49 0.43
C LYS A 72 -2.36 -3.74 0.94
N ALA A 73 -1.68 -4.43 0.04
CA ALA A 73 -0.79 -5.52 0.40
C ALA A 73 0.45 -5.03 1.18
N HIS A 74 0.87 -3.77 0.94
CA HIS A 74 2.03 -3.16 1.57
C HIS A 74 1.95 -1.62 1.58
N GLY A 75 2.82 -0.95 2.35
CA GLY A 75 2.96 0.50 2.31
C GLY A 75 3.32 1.00 0.91
N GLY A 76 2.64 2.06 0.46
CA GLY A 76 2.86 2.65 -0.87
C GLY A 76 2.30 1.86 -2.05
N ALA A 77 1.35 0.92 -1.83
CA ALA A 77 0.75 0.12 -2.91
C ALA A 77 0.04 0.93 -4.02
N GLY A 78 -0.32 2.20 -3.76
CA GLY A 78 -1.03 3.06 -4.70
C GLY A 78 -2.54 3.12 -4.48
N VAL A 79 -3.04 2.57 -3.37
CA VAL A 79 -4.48 2.59 -3.02
C VAL A 79 -5.04 4.01 -2.97
N SER A 80 -4.36 4.95 -2.32
CA SER A 80 -4.84 6.34 -2.22
C SER A 80 -5.07 6.96 -3.60
N SER A 81 -4.14 6.75 -4.54
CA SER A 81 -4.28 7.25 -5.91
C SER A 81 -5.38 6.56 -6.71
N LEU A 82 -5.62 5.27 -6.46
CA LEU A 82 -6.74 4.54 -7.08
C LEU A 82 -8.09 4.98 -6.50
N VAL A 83 -8.17 5.21 -5.19
CA VAL A 83 -9.39 5.73 -4.54
C VAL A 83 -9.68 7.16 -5.01
N GLU A 84 -8.67 7.99 -5.24
CA GLU A 84 -8.84 9.34 -5.77
C GLU A 84 -9.48 9.34 -7.15
N VAL A 85 -9.11 8.40 -8.03
CA VAL A 85 -9.62 8.37 -9.42
C VAL A 85 -10.83 7.47 -9.64
N LEU A 86 -11.04 6.45 -8.80
CA LEU A 86 -12.11 5.44 -8.96
C LEU A 86 -13.08 5.40 -7.78
N GLY A 87 -12.86 6.19 -6.73
CA GLY A 87 -13.67 6.15 -5.51
C GLY A 87 -13.50 4.86 -4.70
N GLY A 88 -14.45 4.60 -3.80
CA GLY A 88 -14.40 3.49 -2.85
C GLY A 88 -13.68 3.85 -1.54
N VAL A 89 -13.38 2.84 -0.73
CA VAL A 89 -12.87 3.02 0.64
C VAL A 89 -11.46 2.45 0.78
N ASP A 90 -10.47 3.24 1.20
CA ASP A 90 -9.16 2.71 1.62
C ASP A 90 -9.32 2.00 2.98
N VAL A 91 -9.22 0.67 2.97
CA VAL A 91 -9.39 -0.19 4.15
C VAL A 91 -8.10 -0.32 4.96
N GLY A 92 -6.97 0.11 4.41
CA GLY A 92 -5.69 -0.08 5.06
C GLY A 92 -4.98 -1.38 4.65
N SER A 93 -4.00 -1.79 5.47
CA SER A 93 -3.19 -3.01 5.24
C SER A 93 -3.77 -4.24 5.95
N ARG A 94 -5.10 -4.29 6.09
CA ARG A 94 -5.82 -5.40 6.73
C ARG A 94 -7.02 -5.81 5.90
N TRP A 95 -7.50 -7.02 6.13
CA TRP A 95 -8.79 -7.44 5.61
C TRP A 95 -9.94 -6.68 6.33
N PRO A 96 -10.99 -6.26 5.60
CA PRO A 96 -12.17 -5.68 6.23
C PRO A 96 -12.96 -6.71 7.00
N ASP A 97 -13.74 -6.25 7.98
CA ASP A 97 -14.67 -7.08 8.75
C ASP A 97 -16.13 -6.73 8.38
N PRO A 98 -16.74 -7.49 7.47
CA PRO A 98 -18.13 -7.33 7.09
C PRO A 98 -19.14 -7.35 8.25
N SER A 99 -18.84 -8.05 9.34
CA SER A 99 -19.73 -8.10 10.51
C SER A 99 -19.85 -6.74 11.19
N ARG A 100 -18.80 -5.92 11.10
CA ARG A 100 -18.74 -4.54 11.62
C ARG A 100 -19.33 -3.50 10.67
N GLY A 101 -19.82 -3.94 9.51
CA GLY A 101 -20.38 -3.05 8.49
C GLY A 101 -19.33 -2.45 7.55
N GLU A 102 -18.11 -3.01 7.53
CA GLU A 102 -17.08 -2.64 6.56
C GLU A 102 -17.36 -3.26 5.17
N PRO A 103 -16.69 -2.78 4.11
CA PRO A 103 -16.85 -3.30 2.75
C PRO A 103 -16.65 -4.81 2.65
N ARG A 104 -17.62 -5.49 2.00
CA ARG A 104 -17.55 -6.92 1.69
C ARG A 104 -16.77 -7.19 0.41
N ARG A 105 -17.03 -6.39 -0.61
CA ARG A 105 -16.40 -6.47 -1.92
C ARG A 105 -15.05 -5.78 -1.83
N VAL A 106 -13.97 -6.52 -2.07
CA VAL A 106 -12.61 -6.02 -1.87
C VAL A 106 -11.73 -6.16 -3.09
N VAL A 107 -10.83 -5.20 -3.24
CA VAL A 107 -9.74 -5.25 -4.22
C VAL A 107 -8.42 -5.23 -3.45
N LEU A 108 -7.57 -6.24 -3.68
CA LEU A 108 -6.24 -6.30 -3.10
C LEU A 108 -5.23 -5.62 -4.02
N VAL A 109 -4.52 -4.61 -3.54
CA VAL A 109 -3.59 -3.81 -4.35
C VAL A 109 -2.15 -4.06 -3.93
N GLY A 110 -1.27 -4.28 -4.90
CA GLY A 110 0.18 -4.32 -4.70
C GLY A 110 0.93 -3.76 -5.89
N ARG A 111 2.24 -3.54 -5.72
CA ARG A 111 3.12 -3.13 -6.83
C ARG A 111 3.76 -4.31 -7.54
N THR A 112 4.13 -4.11 -8.81
CA THR A 112 4.88 -5.10 -9.60
C THR A 112 6.36 -5.22 -9.23
N SER A 113 6.72 -5.04 -7.96
CA SER A 113 8.07 -5.27 -7.43
C SER A 113 8.16 -6.62 -6.74
N ALA A 114 9.37 -7.14 -6.51
CA ALA A 114 9.56 -8.43 -5.84
C ALA A 114 8.88 -8.48 -4.46
N ARG A 115 9.07 -7.42 -3.64
CA ARG A 115 8.43 -7.27 -2.33
C ARG A 115 6.91 -7.12 -2.47
N GLY A 116 6.44 -6.34 -3.43
CA GLY A 116 5.01 -6.13 -3.66
C GLY A 116 4.28 -7.42 -4.01
N LEU A 117 4.83 -8.19 -4.95
CA LEU A 117 4.27 -9.49 -5.35
C LEU A 117 4.32 -10.52 -4.22
N GLN A 118 5.36 -10.49 -3.38
CA GLN A 118 5.43 -11.34 -2.19
C GLN A 118 4.34 -10.98 -1.18
N SER A 119 4.14 -9.70 -0.88
CA SER A 119 3.08 -9.25 0.03
C SER A 119 1.68 -9.58 -0.49
N VAL A 120 1.44 -9.46 -1.80
CA VAL A 120 0.18 -9.90 -2.41
C VAL A 120 -0.02 -11.41 -2.23
N SER A 121 1.02 -12.21 -2.48
CA SER A 121 0.96 -13.67 -2.29
C SER A 121 0.63 -14.04 -0.84
N GLN A 122 1.24 -13.35 0.13
CA GLN A 122 0.98 -13.56 1.57
C GLN A 122 -0.45 -13.19 1.96
N ALA A 123 -0.96 -12.06 1.46
CA ALA A 123 -2.34 -11.65 1.72
C ALA A 123 -3.34 -12.66 1.14
N LEU A 124 -3.16 -13.10 -0.11
CA LEU A 124 -3.99 -14.14 -0.72
C LEU A 124 -3.91 -15.46 0.04
N GLY A 125 -2.71 -15.85 0.50
CA GLY A 125 -2.54 -17.01 1.37
C GLY A 125 -3.37 -16.88 2.65
N ALA A 126 -3.33 -15.72 3.32
CA ALA A 126 -4.13 -15.49 4.52
C ALA A 126 -5.64 -15.57 4.28
N LEU A 127 -6.11 -15.10 3.11
CA LEU A 127 -7.51 -15.26 2.72
C LEU A 127 -7.87 -16.73 2.51
N LYS A 128 -7.04 -17.48 1.78
CA LYS A 128 -7.24 -18.91 1.51
C LYS A 128 -7.21 -19.77 2.78
N ASP A 129 -6.31 -19.45 3.70
CA ASP A 129 -6.15 -20.15 4.98
C ASP A 129 -7.28 -19.84 5.99
N GLY A 130 -8.27 -19.02 5.61
CA GLY A 130 -9.36 -18.62 6.50
C GLY A 130 -8.94 -17.66 7.62
N ARG A 131 -7.78 -17.00 7.49
CA ARG A 131 -7.26 -16.02 8.46
C ARG A 131 -7.84 -14.61 8.26
N ALA A 132 -8.64 -14.40 7.22
CA ALA A 132 -9.40 -13.17 7.00
C ALA A 132 -10.82 -13.30 7.58
N PRO A 133 -11.47 -12.19 8.00
CA PRO A 133 -12.87 -12.21 8.38
C PRO A 133 -13.79 -12.86 7.33
N GLN A 134 -14.84 -13.54 7.79
CA GLN A 134 -15.79 -14.22 6.92
C GLN A 134 -16.63 -13.23 6.09
N GLY A 135 -17.08 -13.68 4.90
CA GLY A 135 -17.96 -12.91 4.04
C GLY A 135 -17.26 -11.84 3.19
N ILE A 136 -15.94 -11.91 3.08
CA ILE A 136 -15.15 -11.12 2.12
C ILE A 136 -15.29 -11.72 0.72
N ASP A 137 -15.57 -10.86 -0.25
CA ASP A 137 -15.62 -11.17 -1.67
C ASP A 137 -14.46 -10.46 -2.39
N LEU A 138 -13.41 -11.20 -2.74
CA LEU A 138 -12.26 -10.65 -3.45
C LEU A 138 -12.58 -10.51 -4.95
N LEU A 139 -12.81 -9.28 -5.39
CA LEU A 139 -13.14 -8.96 -6.78
C LEU A 139 -11.93 -9.13 -7.73
N ALA A 140 -10.77 -8.63 -7.31
CA ALA A 140 -9.52 -8.75 -8.06
C ALA A 140 -8.29 -8.43 -7.19
N VAL A 141 -7.14 -8.86 -7.72
CA VAL A 141 -5.82 -8.33 -7.37
C VAL A 141 -5.45 -7.27 -8.40
N VAL A 142 -5.15 -6.05 -7.95
CA VAL A 142 -4.64 -4.96 -8.79
C VAL A 142 -3.13 -4.84 -8.60
N LEU A 143 -2.40 -4.95 -9.70
CA LEU A 143 -0.95 -4.78 -9.73
C LEU A 143 -0.59 -3.45 -10.40
N VAL A 144 -0.15 -2.50 -9.60
CA VAL A 144 0.31 -1.18 -10.05
C VAL A 144 1.77 -1.26 -10.47
N ALA A 145 2.11 -0.76 -11.65
CA ALA A 145 3.48 -0.73 -12.10
C ALA A 145 4.35 0.14 -11.16
N ASP A 146 5.48 -0.39 -10.72
CA ASP A 146 6.42 0.32 -9.85
C ASP A 146 7.41 1.21 -10.61
N ALA A 147 7.61 0.94 -11.90
CA ALA A 147 8.45 1.69 -12.81
C ALA A 147 7.93 1.57 -14.25
N PRO A 148 8.28 2.50 -15.16
CA PRO A 148 7.99 2.35 -16.58
C PRO A 148 8.81 1.23 -17.23
N GLY A 149 8.37 0.77 -18.41
CA GLY A 149 9.10 -0.18 -19.24
C GLY A 149 8.72 -1.65 -19.04
N ARG A 150 9.57 -2.56 -19.53
CA ARG A 150 9.31 -4.00 -19.52
C ARG A 150 9.61 -4.60 -18.14
N LEU A 151 8.67 -5.37 -17.62
CA LEU A 151 8.88 -6.13 -16.38
C LEU A 151 9.94 -7.23 -16.56
N PRO A 152 10.87 -7.38 -15.59
CA PRO A 152 11.77 -8.53 -15.53
C PRO A 152 11.01 -9.87 -15.55
N LEU A 153 11.57 -10.87 -16.24
CA LEU A 153 10.95 -12.19 -16.42
C LEU A 153 10.60 -12.87 -15.08
N ALA A 154 11.42 -12.69 -14.05
CA ALA A 154 11.17 -13.21 -12.71
C ALA A 154 9.85 -12.68 -12.11
N LEU A 155 9.51 -11.42 -12.34
CA LEU A 155 8.27 -10.81 -11.86
C LEU A 155 7.08 -11.28 -12.71
N LEU A 156 7.25 -11.42 -14.02
CA LEU A 156 6.23 -11.99 -14.90
C LEU A 156 5.84 -13.43 -14.49
N ARG A 157 6.82 -14.26 -14.12
CA ARG A 157 6.57 -15.62 -13.63
C ARG A 157 5.75 -15.62 -12.34
N ARG A 158 6.08 -14.76 -11.38
CA ARG A 158 5.28 -14.59 -10.13
C ARG A 158 3.86 -14.12 -10.42
N ILE A 159 3.70 -13.18 -11.35
CA ILE A 159 2.36 -12.69 -11.74
C ILE A 159 1.55 -13.77 -12.43
N ARG A 160 2.19 -14.67 -13.20
CA ARG A 160 1.52 -15.84 -13.77
C ARG A 160 0.96 -16.76 -12.68
N VAL A 161 1.68 -16.97 -11.59
CA VAL A 161 1.19 -17.74 -10.44
C VAL A 161 0.02 -17.03 -9.75
N LEU A 162 0.10 -15.71 -9.55
CA LEU A 162 -1.04 -14.96 -8.98
C LEU A 162 -2.30 -15.07 -9.83
N ARG A 163 -2.16 -15.08 -11.17
CA ARG A 163 -3.28 -15.26 -12.10
C ARG A 163 -3.95 -16.63 -12.03
N SER A 164 -3.27 -17.66 -11.52
CA SER A 164 -3.90 -18.98 -11.38
C SER A 164 -4.77 -19.11 -10.13
N VAL A 165 -4.72 -18.13 -9.22
CA VAL A 165 -5.47 -18.17 -7.95
C VAL A 165 -6.45 -17.01 -7.77
N ALA A 166 -6.31 -15.94 -8.56
CA ALA A 166 -7.19 -14.78 -8.49
C ALA A 166 -7.27 -14.06 -9.84
N ARG A 167 -8.36 -13.31 -10.06
CA ARG A 167 -8.45 -12.35 -11.16
C ARG A 167 -7.39 -11.26 -10.93
N VAL A 168 -6.47 -11.07 -11.86
CA VAL A 168 -5.43 -10.03 -11.77
C VAL A 168 -5.68 -8.95 -12.82
N GLN A 169 -5.79 -7.70 -12.39
CA GLN A 169 -5.79 -6.51 -13.24
C GLN A 169 -4.45 -5.77 -13.09
N ARG A 170 -3.97 -5.15 -14.16
CA ARG A 170 -2.72 -4.39 -14.17
C ARG A 170 -2.98 -2.92 -14.43
N VAL A 171 -2.41 -2.07 -13.59
CA VAL A 171 -2.41 -0.61 -13.77
C VAL A 171 -1.01 -0.21 -14.25
N PRO A 172 -0.90 0.49 -15.40
CA PRO A 172 0.39 0.89 -15.94
C PRO A 172 1.06 1.95 -15.05
N TRP A 173 2.31 2.29 -15.38
CA TRP A 173 2.99 3.39 -14.73
C TRP A 173 2.31 4.70 -15.14
N ILE A 174 1.84 5.48 -14.17
CA ILE A 174 1.22 6.79 -14.39
C ILE A 174 2.18 7.88 -13.90
N PRO A 175 2.86 8.61 -14.80
CA PRO A 175 3.88 9.59 -14.41
C PRO A 175 3.35 10.69 -13.48
N ALA A 176 2.10 11.14 -13.67
CA ALA A 176 1.50 12.21 -12.87
C ALA A 176 1.51 11.90 -11.37
N TRP A 177 1.25 10.64 -10.99
CA TRP A 177 1.27 10.21 -9.58
C TRP A 177 2.66 10.34 -8.93
N ARG A 178 3.74 10.30 -9.72
CA ARG A 178 5.10 10.44 -9.18
C ARG A 178 5.40 11.86 -8.71
N THR A 179 4.80 12.84 -9.36
CA THR A 179 4.95 14.27 -9.06
C THR A 179 3.80 14.81 -8.21
N GLY A 180 2.92 13.94 -7.70
CA GLY A 180 1.74 14.33 -6.93
C GLY A 180 0.65 15.02 -7.76
N GLY A 181 0.70 14.90 -9.08
CA GLY A 181 -0.30 15.47 -9.98
C GLY A 181 -1.41 14.48 -10.32
N THR A 182 -2.55 15.01 -10.72
CA THR A 182 -3.68 14.23 -11.24
C THR A 182 -3.48 13.97 -12.74
N PRO A 183 -3.62 12.72 -13.22
CA PRO A 183 -3.51 12.42 -14.66
C PRO A 183 -4.62 13.11 -15.45
N LYS A 184 -4.26 13.85 -16.51
CA LYS A 184 -5.23 14.50 -17.40
C LYS A 184 -6.12 13.51 -18.17
N VAL A 185 -5.55 12.33 -18.48
CA VAL A 185 -6.23 11.24 -19.18
C VAL A 185 -5.91 9.96 -18.44
N LEU A 186 -6.95 9.21 -18.06
CA LEU A 186 -6.77 7.90 -17.45
C LEU A 186 -6.43 6.86 -18.52
N PRO A 187 -5.42 6.00 -18.28
CA PRO A 187 -5.18 4.85 -19.14
C PRO A 187 -6.42 3.95 -19.24
N ARG A 188 -6.74 3.45 -20.44
CA ARG A 188 -7.88 2.55 -20.69
C ARG A 188 -7.88 1.30 -19.83
N GLN A 189 -6.72 0.90 -19.31
CA GLN A 189 -6.58 -0.21 -18.36
C GLN A 189 -7.33 0.04 -17.05
N LEU A 190 -7.66 1.30 -16.72
CA LEU A 190 -8.51 1.63 -15.58
C LEU A 190 -10.00 1.48 -15.89
N ASP A 191 -10.42 1.42 -17.16
CA ASP A 191 -11.84 1.31 -17.53
C ASP A 191 -12.42 -0.01 -17.00
N SER A 192 -11.72 -1.13 -17.22
CA SER A 192 -12.11 -2.44 -16.69
C SER A 192 -12.04 -2.52 -15.17
N LEU A 193 -11.26 -1.65 -14.54
CA LEU A 193 -11.19 -1.54 -13.10
C LEU A 193 -12.38 -0.73 -12.58
N ALA A 194 -12.74 0.35 -13.26
CA ALA A 194 -13.88 1.21 -12.95
C ALA A 194 -15.21 0.43 -13.04
N GLU A 195 -15.36 -0.37 -14.09
CA GLU A 195 -16.49 -1.30 -14.24
C GLU A 195 -16.55 -2.32 -13.09
N LEU A 196 -15.39 -2.91 -12.75
CA LEU A 196 -15.31 -3.90 -11.68
C LEU A 196 -15.69 -3.29 -10.32
N THR A 197 -15.26 -2.06 -10.07
CA THR A 197 -15.54 -1.36 -8.82
C THR A 197 -16.92 -0.72 -8.77
N GLY A 198 -17.69 -0.76 -9.87
CA GLY A 198 -18.99 -0.11 -9.97
C GLY A 198 -18.89 1.42 -9.91
N SER A 199 -17.68 1.95 -10.10
CA SER A 199 -17.44 3.36 -10.29
C SER A 199 -17.71 3.68 -11.74
N GLY A 200 -19.00 3.72 -12.12
CA GLY A 200 -19.38 4.43 -13.32
C GLY A 200 -18.82 5.84 -13.18
N VAL A 201 -17.96 6.27 -14.10
CA VAL A 201 -17.68 7.69 -14.25
C VAL A 201 -19.03 8.36 -14.39
N HIS A 202 -19.44 9.12 -13.37
CA HIS A 202 -20.55 10.03 -13.52
C HIS A 202 -20.10 11.06 -14.55
N SER A 203 -20.32 10.75 -15.83
CA SER A 203 -20.40 11.78 -16.85
C SER A 203 -21.43 12.77 -16.34
N GLU A 204 -20.97 13.99 -16.07
CA GLU A 204 -21.82 15.14 -15.76
C GLU A 204 -23.04 15.11 -16.67
N GLU A 205 -24.20 14.85 -16.07
CA GLU A 205 -25.48 15.22 -16.63
C GLU A 205 -25.50 16.76 -16.53
N ALA A 206 -24.97 17.42 -17.55
CA ALA A 206 -25.26 18.80 -17.84
C ALA A 206 -26.77 18.87 -18.13
N VAL A 207 -27.54 19.08 -17.07
CA VAL A 207 -28.96 19.43 -17.17
C VAL A 207 -29.03 20.95 -17.30
N SER A 208 -29.45 21.35 -18.50
CA SER A 208 -30.02 22.61 -19.00
C SER A 208 -30.07 23.83 -18.08
#